data_AF-J2MFF2-F1
#
_entry.id   AF-J2MFF2-F1
#
_cell.length_a   1.000
_cell.length_b   1.000
_cell.length_c   1.000
_cell.angle_alpha   90.00
_cell.angle_beta   90.00
_cell.angle_gamma   90.00
#
_symmetry.space_group_name_H-M   'P 1'
#
loop_
_entity.id
_entity.type
_entity.pdbx_description
1 polymer ?
#
loop_
_entity_poly.entity_id
_entity_poly.type
_entity_poly.pdbx_seq_one_letter_code
_entity_poly.pdbx_strand_id
1 'polypeptide(L)'
;PPLPFEGTELLFAPHPGVVSFLRKPGEWVEAGDEIFEVIDPLSDRVSTVCAGTSGVLFAIERLRYAQPGFWLAKVAGREALRHGRLLND
;
A
#
# COMPACT_ATOMS: atom_id res chain seq x y z
N PRO A 1 -21.07 -6.35 3.62
CA PRO A 1 -20.39 -7.64 3.93
C PRO A 1 -18.95 -7.33 4.35
N PRO A 2 -18.34 -8.06 5.30
CA PRO A 2 -16.93 -7.86 5.63
C PRO A 2 -16.04 -8.20 4.43
N LEU A 3 -14.99 -7.41 4.20
CA LEU A 3 -13.99 -7.68 3.16
C LEU A 3 -13.09 -8.83 3.64
N PRO A 4 -12.87 -9.90 2.85
CA PRO A 4 -12.02 -11.01 3.27
C PRO A 4 -10.56 -10.58 3.37
N PHE A 5 -9.87 -10.95 4.46
CA PHE A 5 -8.44 -10.64 4.66
C PHE A 5 -7.53 -11.24 3.56
N GLU A 6 -7.96 -12.31 2.89
CA GLU A 6 -7.25 -12.93 1.74
C GLU A 6 -7.10 -11.99 0.53
N GLY A 7 -7.89 -10.91 0.45
CA GLY A 7 -7.78 -9.88 -0.58
C GLY A 7 -6.85 -8.71 -0.23
N THR A 8 -6.03 -8.83 0.81
CA THR A 8 -5.17 -7.72 1.24
C THR A 8 -3.98 -7.54 0.30
N GLU A 9 -3.96 -6.42 -0.40
CA GLU A 9 -2.80 -5.92 -1.10
C GLU A 9 -1.86 -5.21 -0.13
N LEU A 10 -0.56 -5.46 -0.29
CA LEU A 10 0.52 -4.75 0.41
C LEU A 10 1.26 -3.88 -0.60
N LEU A 11 1.30 -2.58 -0.37
CA LEU A 11 1.99 -1.63 -1.24
C LEU A 11 3.37 -1.33 -0.67
N PHE A 12 4.39 -1.42 -1.52
CA PHE A 12 5.80 -1.23 -1.16
C PHE A 12 6.40 -0.07 -1.96
N ALA A 13 7.41 0.57 -1.39
CA ALA A 13 8.21 1.53 -2.14
C ALA A 13 9.12 0.81 -3.16
N PRO A 14 9.23 1.32 -4.39
CA PRO A 14 10.14 0.75 -5.40
C PRO A 14 11.61 1.08 -5.12
N HIS A 15 11.89 2.07 -4.27
CA HIS A 15 13.22 2.50 -3.85
C HIS A 15 13.18 3.19 -2.48
N PRO A 16 14.32 3.40 -1.78
CA PRO A 16 14.37 4.24 -0.60
C PRO A 16 14.05 5.71 -0.95
N GLY A 17 13.45 6.45 -0.02
CA GLY A 17 13.10 7.85 -0.23
C GLY A 17 12.11 8.40 0.78
N VAL A 18 11.89 9.71 0.74
CA VAL A 18 10.87 10.39 1.56
C VAL A 18 9.48 10.02 1.06
N VAL A 19 8.58 9.69 1.98
CA VAL A 19 7.22 9.22 1.65
C VAL A 19 6.19 10.33 1.87
N SER A 20 5.35 10.58 0.87
CA SER A 20 4.20 11.48 0.95
C SER A 20 2.91 10.70 0.66
N PHE A 21 2.03 10.58 1.65
CA PHE A 21 0.74 9.88 1.49
C PHE A 21 -0.33 10.80 0.91
N LEU A 22 -1.02 10.33 -0.13
CA LEU A 22 -2.05 11.06 -0.89
C LEU A 22 -3.48 10.65 -0.50
N ARG A 23 -3.61 9.58 0.29
CA ARG A 23 -4.86 9.03 0.81
C ARG A 23 -4.75 8.76 2.30
N LYS A 24 -5.89 8.62 2.99
CA LYS A 24 -5.93 8.38 4.45
C LYS A 24 -6.46 6.99 4.77
N PRO A 25 -6.05 6.40 5.92
CA PRO A 25 -6.65 5.16 6.38
C PRO A 25 -8.16 5.31 6.57
N GLY A 26 -8.92 4.28 6.18
CA GLY A 26 -10.38 4.24 6.19
C GLY A 26 -11.04 4.70 4.90
N GLU A 27 -10.29 5.32 3.97
CA GLU A 27 -10.82 5.71 2.66
C GLU A 27 -11.03 4.47 1.76
N TRP A 28 -12.08 4.52 0.96
CA TRP A 28 -12.23 3.62 -0.19
C TRP A 28 -11.39 4.14 -1.34
N VAL A 29 -10.67 3.24 -2.01
CA VAL A 29 -9.84 3.53 -3.17
C VAL A 29 -10.20 2.58 -4.31
N GLU A 30 -10.07 3.07 -5.54
CA GLU A 30 -10.19 2.24 -6.75
C GLU A 30 -8.82 1.76 -7.22
N ALA A 31 -8.76 0.64 -7.94
CA ALA A 31 -7.54 0.23 -8.62
C ALA A 31 -7.05 1.34 -9.56
N GLY A 32 -5.76 1.68 -9.45
CA GLY A 32 -5.13 2.81 -10.14
C GLY A 32 -5.09 4.11 -9.33
N ASP A 33 -5.85 4.23 -8.24
CA ASP A 33 -5.76 5.42 -7.37
C ASP A 33 -4.36 5.55 -6.76
N GLU A 34 -3.82 6.76 -6.81
CA GLU A 34 -2.52 7.11 -6.24
C GLU A 34 -2.60 7.11 -4.71
N ILE A 35 -1.76 6.31 -4.05
CA ILE A 35 -1.80 6.14 -2.59
C ILE A 35 -0.68 6.93 -1.91
N PHE A 36 0.54 6.86 -2.45
CA PHE A 36 1.68 7.62 -1.95
C PHE A 36 2.75 7.83 -3.01
N GLU A 37 3.57 8.83 -2.79
CA GLU A 37 4.79 9.10 -3.57
C GLU A 37 6.03 8.77 -2.74
N VAL A 38 7.08 8.33 -3.43
CA VAL A 38 8.42 8.11 -2.87
C VAL A 38 9.41 8.99 -3.61
N ILE A 39 10.07 9.88 -2.87
CA ILE A 39 10.97 10.90 -3.41
C ILE A 39 12.41 10.56 -2.99
N ASP A 40 13.26 10.31 -3.97
CA ASP A 40 14.71 10.11 -3.79
C ASP A 40 15.46 11.33 -4.37
N PRO A 41 15.81 12.32 -3.53
CA PRO A 41 16.48 13.53 -3.99
C PRO A 41 17.94 13.31 -4.38
N LEU A 42 18.55 12.17 -3.99
CA LEU A 42 19.94 11.86 -4.32
C LEU A 42 20.06 11.35 -5.76
N SER A 43 19.03 10.67 -6.25
CA SER A 43 18.96 10.13 -7.60
C SER A 43 18.04 10.93 -8.54
N ASP A 44 17.50 12.06 -8.07
CA ASP A 44 16.51 12.90 -8.77
C ASP A 44 15.32 12.11 -9.33
N ARG A 45 14.70 11.29 -8.46
CA ARG A 45 13.61 10.38 -8.86
C ARG A 45 12.41 10.52 -7.93
N VAL A 46 11.22 10.53 -8.53
CA VAL A 46 9.94 10.41 -7.84
C VAL A 46 9.17 9.23 -8.41
N SER A 47 8.61 8.39 -7.55
CA SER A 47 7.75 7.28 -7.93
C SER A 47 6.39 7.37 -7.23
N THR A 48 5.31 7.34 -7.99
CA THR A 48 3.95 7.21 -7.47
C THR A 48 3.57 5.75 -7.36
N VAL A 49 3.04 5.35 -6.21
CA VAL A 49 2.53 3.99 -5.96
C VAL A 49 1.01 4.05 -5.90
N CYS A 50 0.37 3.33 -6.81
CA CYS A 50 -1.08 3.23 -6.91
C CYS A 50 -1.60 1.93 -6.25
N ALA A 51 -2.88 1.92 -5.90
CA ALA A 51 -3.56 0.69 -5.52
C ALA A 51 -3.67 -0.25 -6.73
N GLY A 52 -3.31 -1.52 -6.57
CA GLY A 52 -3.55 -2.56 -7.57
C GLY A 52 -4.95 -3.16 -7.49
N THR A 53 -5.67 -2.96 -6.38
CA THR A 53 -7.06 -3.42 -6.19
C THR A 53 -7.97 -2.33 -5.63
N SER A 54 -9.27 -2.40 -5.96
CA SER A 54 -10.29 -1.56 -5.35
C SER A 54 -10.69 -2.09 -3.97
N GLY A 55 -10.77 -1.22 -2.97
CA GLY A 55 -11.08 -1.64 -1.61
C GLY A 55 -10.86 -0.55 -0.57
N VAL A 56 -10.77 -0.96 0.70
CA VAL A 56 -10.52 -0.03 1.81
C VAL A 56 -9.03 0.05 2.11
N LEU A 57 -8.45 1.25 2.03
CA LEU A 57 -7.12 1.54 2.54
C LEU A 57 -7.15 1.52 4.06
N PHE A 58 -6.94 0.37 4.70
CA PHE A 58 -7.19 0.22 6.14
C PHE A 58 -5.95 0.46 7.01
N ALA A 59 -4.75 0.40 6.43
CA ALA A 59 -3.50 0.65 7.14
C ALA A 59 -2.53 1.46 6.29
N ILE A 60 -1.87 2.41 6.93
CA ILE A 60 -0.73 3.15 6.41
C ILE A 60 0.35 3.14 7.47
N GLU A 61 1.59 2.86 7.07
CA GLU A 61 2.75 2.94 7.93
C GLU A 61 3.15 4.42 8.12
N ARG A 62 3.46 4.83 9.35
CA ARG A 62 3.74 6.26 9.66
C ARG A 62 5.21 6.65 9.43
N LEU A 63 5.99 5.75 8.86
CA LEU A 63 7.36 6.04 8.45
C LEU A 63 7.36 7.16 7.42
N ARG A 64 8.21 8.16 7.65
CA ARG A 64 8.44 9.27 6.71
C ARG A 64 9.49 8.96 5.66
N TYR A 65 10.18 7.83 5.81
CA TYR A 65 11.23 7.37 4.91
C TYR A 65 11.02 5.88 4.59
N ALA A 66 10.98 5.56 3.31
CA ALA A 66 10.82 4.21 2.81
C ALA A 66 12.12 3.40 2.97
N GLN A 67 11.99 2.21 3.54
CA GLN A 67 13.07 1.24 3.66
C GLN A 67 12.73 0.00 2.82
N PRO A 68 13.72 -0.64 2.16
CA PRO A 68 13.49 -1.87 1.42
C PRO A 68 12.83 -2.94 2.29
N GLY A 69 11.83 -3.64 1.73
CA GLY A 69 11.14 -4.76 2.39
C GLY A 69 10.01 -4.39 3.35
N PHE A 70 9.77 -3.09 3.62
CA PHE A 70 8.65 -2.64 4.43
C PHE A 70 7.47 -2.21 3.56
N TRP A 71 6.27 -2.70 3.90
CA TRP A 71 5.03 -2.20 3.31
C TRP A 71 4.72 -0.81 3.87
N LEU A 72 4.12 0.05 3.05
CA LEU A 72 3.76 1.43 3.43
C LEU A 72 2.25 1.64 3.49
N ALA A 73 1.48 0.84 2.77
CA ALA A 73 0.02 0.89 2.78
C ALA A 73 -0.57 -0.51 2.56
N LYS A 74 -1.80 -0.71 3.03
CA LYS A 74 -2.57 -1.94 2.82
C LYS A 74 -3.98 -1.63 2.36
N VAL A 75 -4.39 -2.26 1.26
CA VAL A 75 -5.75 -2.15 0.72
C VAL A 75 -6.43 -3.50 0.88
N ALA A 76 -7.57 -3.54 1.56
CA ALA A 76 -8.39 -4.73 1.66
C ALA A 76 -9.32 -4.80 0.45
N GLY A 77 -8.94 -5.59 -0.55
CA GLY A 77 -9.74 -5.84 -1.75
C GLY A 77 -10.89 -6.82 -1.50
N ARG A 78 -11.85 -6.86 -2.42
CA ARG A 78 -12.98 -7.81 -2.40
C ARG A 78 -12.62 -9.19 -2.95
N GLU A 79 -11.61 -9.26 -3.82
CA GLU A 79 -11.15 -10.49 -4.45
C GLU A 79 -9.94 -11.03 -3.68
N ALA A 80 -9.94 -12.34 -3.40
CA ALA A 80 -8.80 -12.97 -2.73
C ALA A 80 -7.58 -12.95 -3.67
N LEU A 81 -6.57 -12.14 -3.33
CA LEU A 81 -5.30 -12.06 -4.06
C LEU A 81 -4.31 -13.13 -3.58
N ARG A 82 -4.58 -13.79 -2.44
CA ARG A 82 -3.74 -14.86 -1.88
C ARG A 82 -4.56 -16.11 -1.58
N HIS A 83 -4.17 -17.25 -2.16
CA HIS A 83 -4.53 -18.58 -1.67
C HIS A 83 -3.44 -19.09 -0.73
N GLY A 84 -3.64 -18.97 0.59
CA GLY A 84 -2.67 -19.48 1.57
C GLY A 84 -3.08 -19.22 3.02
N ARG A 85 -2.61 -20.06 3.94
CA ARG A 85 -2.97 -20.02 5.38
C ARG A 85 -2.69 -18.63 5.96
N LEU A 86 -3.75 -17.99 6.45
CA LEU A 86 -3.73 -16.64 7.04
C LEU A 86 -3.19 -16.59 8.48
N LEU A 87 -2.98 -17.74 9.12
CA LEU A 87 -2.49 -17.88 10.48
C LEU A 87 -1.42 -18.98 10.49
N ASN A 88 -0.24 -18.65 11.03
CA ASN A 88 0.65 -19.65 11.60
C ASN A 88 0.58 -19.44 13.12
N ASP A 89 0.27 -20.49 13.86
CA ASP A 89 0.21 -20.50 15.32
C ASP A 89 1.55 -20.12 15.96
#